data_AF-A0A3B6EH50-F1
#
_entry.id   AF-A0A3B6EH50-F1
#
_cell.length_a   1.000
_cell.length_b   1.000
_cell.length_c   1.000
_cell.angle_alpha   90.00
_cell.angle_beta   90.00
_cell.angle_gamma   90.00
#
_symmetry.space_group_name_H-M   'P 1'
#
loop_
_entity.id
_entity.type
_entity.pdbx_description
1 polymer ?
#
loop_
_entity_poly.entity_id
_entity_poly.type
_entity_poly.pdbx_seq_one_letter_code
_entity_poly.pdbx_strand_id
1 'polypeptide(L)'
;MAPKKTPKGKSGFFGVRQKPSGNWGVEFSDVGRRWWIGTYPSAHEAARAYDVAVRRAERPRLHLNFPEIESRAEAEMLVPQGINMKEITTTKKKMKKPSVVVNAGETDEEAMARFAREHPEYV
;
A
#
# COMPACT_ATOMS: atom_id res chain seq x y z
N MET A 1 -1.90 -21.59 -9.63
CA MET A 1 -2.94 -21.21 -8.63
C MET A 1 -3.80 -20.12 -9.24
N ALA A 2 -5.11 -20.30 -9.35
CA ALA A 2 -6.00 -19.25 -9.84
C ALA A 2 -5.97 -18.03 -8.90
N PRO A 3 -5.99 -16.79 -9.42
CA PRO A 3 -6.06 -15.61 -8.57
C PRO A 3 -7.37 -15.65 -7.77
N LYS A 4 -7.29 -15.66 -6.44
CA LYS A 4 -8.50 -15.56 -5.59
C LYS A 4 -9.10 -14.16 -5.75
N LYS A 5 -10.41 -14.05 -5.91
CA LYS A 5 -11.10 -12.75 -5.86
C LYS A 5 -10.84 -12.11 -4.49
N THR A 6 -10.44 -10.85 -4.49
CA THR A 6 -10.43 -10.06 -3.26
C THR A 6 -11.87 -9.90 -2.78
N PRO A 7 -12.16 -10.04 -1.48
CA PRO A 7 -13.49 -9.74 -0.97
C PRO A 7 -13.80 -8.25 -1.13
N LYS A 8 -15.05 -7.92 -1.45
CA LYS A 8 -15.53 -6.53 -1.44
C LYS A 8 -15.59 -6.05 0.01
N GLY A 9 -14.94 -4.93 0.30
CA GLY A 9 -14.96 -4.31 1.63
C GLY A 9 -16.23 -3.49 1.86
N LYS A 10 -16.23 -2.65 2.91
CA LYS A 10 -17.31 -1.69 3.21
C LYS A 10 -17.59 -0.70 2.07
N SER A 11 -16.65 -0.53 1.15
CA SER A 11 -16.79 0.29 -0.05
C SER A 11 -17.71 -0.32 -1.10
N GLY A 12 -18.02 -1.62 -1.03
CA GLY A 12 -18.73 -2.35 -2.08
C GLY A 12 -17.88 -2.64 -3.33
N PHE A 13 -16.62 -2.20 -3.35
CA PHE A 13 -15.69 -2.36 -4.47
C PHE A 13 -14.45 -3.18 -4.07
N PHE A 14 -13.89 -3.90 -5.04
CA PHE A 14 -12.65 -4.65 -4.92
C PHE A 14 -11.46 -3.72 -4.77
N GLY A 15 -10.58 -4.00 -3.81
CA GLY A 15 -9.33 -3.25 -3.63
C GLY A 15 -9.49 -1.79 -3.18
N VAL A 16 -10.72 -1.32 -2.92
CA VAL A 16 -11.00 0.06 -2.50
C VAL A 16 -11.25 0.14 -0.99
N ARG A 17 -10.54 1.03 -0.31
CA ARG A 17 -10.68 1.26 1.14
C ARG A 17 -10.83 2.74 1.47
N GLN A 18 -11.81 3.07 2.31
CA GLN A 18 -11.97 4.41 2.85
C GLN A 18 -10.94 4.69 3.94
N LYS A 19 -10.30 5.86 3.89
CA LYS A 19 -9.40 6.37 4.93
C LYS A 19 -10.16 7.32 5.87
N PRO A 20 -9.71 7.52 7.12
CA PRO A 20 -10.30 8.51 8.03
C PRO A 20 -10.28 9.94 7.48
N SER A 21 -9.36 10.25 6.57
CA SER A 21 -9.30 11.54 5.89
C SER A 21 -10.42 11.77 4.87
N GLY A 22 -11.31 10.79 4.63
CA GLY A 22 -12.38 10.85 3.62
C GLY A 22 -11.97 10.36 2.23
N ASN A 23 -10.66 10.21 1.96
CA ASN A 23 -10.16 9.74 0.67
C ASN A 23 -10.24 8.21 0.53
N TRP A 24 -10.27 7.74 -0.71
CA TRP A 24 -10.37 6.33 -1.07
C TRP A 24 -9.04 5.81 -1.59
N GLY A 25 -8.44 4.89 -0.84
CA GLY A 25 -7.22 4.19 -1.23
C GLY A 25 -7.51 2.98 -2.12
N VAL A 26 -6.62 2.72 -3.07
CA VAL A 26 -6.72 1.58 -3.98
C VAL A 26 -5.48 0.71 -3.86
N GLU A 27 -5.72 -0.58 -3.63
CA GLU A 27 -4.69 -1.62 -3.57
C GLU A 27 -5.04 -2.74 -4.55
N PHE A 28 -4.03 -3.23 -5.26
CA PHE A 28 -4.12 -4.40 -6.13
C PHE A 28 -3.21 -5.51 -5.62
N SER A 29 -3.62 -6.76 -5.79
CA SER A 29 -2.80 -7.91 -5.38
C SER A 29 -2.87 -9.02 -6.40
N ASP A 30 -1.71 -9.55 -6.73
CA ASP A 30 -1.49 -10.54 -7.77
C ASP A 30 -0.26 -11.37 -7.44
N VAL A 31 -0.38 -12.69 -7.61
CA VAL A 31 0.67 -13.70 -7.33
C VAL A 31 1.39 -13.47 -5.98
N GLY A 32 0.63 -13.12 -4.93
CA GLY A 32 1.17 -12.87 -3.58
C GLY A 32 1.89 -11.53 -3.38
N ARG A 33 2.02 -10.71 -4.43
CA ARG A 33 2.51 -9.33 -4.35
C ARG A 33 1.35 -8.36 -4.20
N ARG A 34 1.63 -7.20 -3.64
CA ARG A 34 0.65 -6.14 -3.37
C ARG A 34 1.17 -4.84 -3.98
N TRP A 35 0.31 -4.10 -4.65
CA TRP A 35 0.62 -2.81 -5.24
C TRP A 35 -0.34 -1.77 -4.71
N TRP A 36 0.22 -0.67 -4.24
CA TRP A 36 -0.50 0.56 -3.98
C TRP A 36 -0.71 1.27 -5.31
N ILE A 37 -1.96 1.52 -5.69
CA ILE A 37 -2.30 2.18 -6.97
C ILE A 37 -2.41 3.69 -6.79
N GLY A 38 -3.04 4.13 -5.70
CA GLY A 38 -3.28 5.55 -5.48
C GLY A 38 -4.34 5.87 -4.44
N THR A 39 -4.56 7.16 -4.23
CA THR A 39 -5.67 7.71 -3.48
C THR A 39 -6.53 8.55 -4.41
N TYR A 40 -7.85 8.39 -4.30
CA TYR A 40 -8.83 9.12 -5.10
C TYR A 40 -9.88 9.77 -4.18
N PRO A 41 -10.49 10.89 -4.60
CA PRO A 41 -11.51 11.58 -3.82
C PRO A 41 -12.83 10.78 -3.75
N SER A 42 -13.11 9.90 -4.72
CA SER A 42 -14.34 9.09 -4.76
C SER A 42 -14.07 7.58 -4.82
N ALA A 43 -15.02 6.79 -4.28
CA ALA A 43 -14.97 5.33 -4.36
C ALA A 43 -15.07 4.82 -5.80
N HIS A 44 -15.83 5.52 -6.65
CA HIS A 44 -16.02 5.15 -8.06
C HIS A 44 -14.73 5.35 -8.87
N GLU A 45 -14.05 6.49 -8.72
CA GLU A 45 -12.75 6.70 -9.37
C GLU A 45 -11.70 5.71 -8.89
N ALA A 46 -11.68 5.44 -7.58
CA ALA A 46 -10.85 4.42 -6.98
C ALA A 46 -11.11 3.02 -7.60
N ALA A 47 -12.37 2.65 -7.77
CA ALA A 47 -12.75 1.38 -8.37
C ALA A 47 -12.36 1.30 -9.85
N ARG A 48 -12.45 2.41 -10.61
CA ARG A 48 -11.99 2.47 -12.01
C ARG A 48 -10.48 2.30 -12.11
N ALA A 49 -9.72 2.92 -11.20
CA ALA A 49 -8.28 2.72 -11.12
C ALA A 49 -7.89 1.27 -10.80
N TYR A 50 -8.67 0.57 -9.96
CA TYR A 50 -8.49 -0.86 -9.73
C TYR A 50 -8.71 -1.66 -11.02
N ASP A 51 -9.77 -1.35 -11.77
CA ASP A 51 -10.12 -2.05 -13.01
C ASP A 51 -9.05 -1.86 -14.10
N VAL A 52 -8.42 -0.67 -14.17
CA VAL A 52 -7.23 -0.46 -15.01
C VAL A 52 -6.11 -1.43 -14.63
N ALA A 53 -5.84 -1.62 -13.34
CA ALA A 53 -4.81 -2.55 -12.89
C ALA A 53 -5.16 -4.02 -13.20
N VAL A 54 -6.44 -4.40 -13.05
CA VAL A 54 -6.94 -5.74 -13.42
C VAL A 54 -6.76 -5.98 -14.92
N ARG A 55 -7.06 -4.99 -15.76
CA ARG A 55 -6.84 -5.05 -17.21
C ARG A 55 -5.37 -5.08 -17.59
N ARG A 56 -4.51 -4.32 -16.91
CA ARG A 56 -3.04 -4.38 -17.09
C ARG A 56 -2.44 -5.73 -16.68
N ALA A 57 -3.02 -6.38 -15.68
CA ALA A 57 -2.65 -7.72 -15.23
C ALA A 57 -3.37 -8.84 -16.01
N GLU A 58 -4.08 -8.49 -17.09
CA GLU A 58 -4.78 -9.45 -17.98
C GLU A 58 -5.72 -10.42 -17.26
N ARG A 59 -6.34 -9.95 -16.17
CA ARG A 59 -7.25 -10.77 -15.37
C ARG A 59 -8.64 -10.89 -16.00
N PRO A 60 -9.39 -11.97 -15.68
CA PRO A 60 -10.75 -12.16 -16.18
C PRO A 60 -11.70 -11.03 -15.79
N ARG A 61 -12.70 -10.74 -16.65
CA ARG A 61 -13.73 -9.71 -16.44
C ARG A 61 -14.47 -9.82 -15.11
N LEU A 62 -14.58 -11.04 -14.58
CA LEU A 62 -15.23 -11.35 -13.30
C LEU A 62 -14.56 -10.67 -12.08
N HIS A 63 -13.34 -10.16 -12.25
CA HIS A 63 -12.56 -9.51 -11.19
C HIS A 63 -12.62 -7.97 -11.28
N LEU A 64 -13.34 -7.43 -12.27
CA LEU A 64 -13.59 -6.01 -12.40
C LEU A 64 -14.72 -5.58 -11.46
N ASN A 65 -14.69 -4.32 -11.06
CA ASN A 65 -15.78 -3.64 -10.41
C ASN A 65 -16.88 -3.25 -11.41
N PHE A 66 -16.49 -2.88 -12.62
CA PHE A 66 -17.37 -2.46 -13.70
C PHE A 66 -17.31 -3.44 -14.88
N PRO A 67 -18.35 -4.27 -15.09
CA PRO A 67 -18.35 -5.27 -16.16
C PRO A 67 -18.44 -4.67 -17.57
N GLU A 68 -18.90 -3.42 -17.66
CA GLU A 68 -19.05 -2.63 -18.88
C GLU A 68 -17.71 -2.35 -19.57
N ILE A 69 -16.62 -2.24 -18.81
CA ILE A 69 -15.30 -1.99 -19.35
C ILE A 69 -14.86 -3.23 -20.13
N GLU A 70 -14.70 -3.11 -21.44
CA GLU A 70 -14.37 -4.23 -22.32
C GLU A 70 -12.87 -4.32 -22.60
N SER A 71 -12.25 -3.16 -22.79
CA SER A 71 -10.85 -3.04 -23.21
C SER A 71 -9.98 -2.33 -22.16
N ARG A 72 -8.66 -2.57 -22.26
CA ARG A 72 -7.68 -1.83 -21.46
C ARG A 72 -7.69 -0.33 -21.77
N ALA A 73 -7.82 0.04 -23.04
CA ALA A 73 -7.81 1.44 -23.48
C ALA A 73 -8.99 2.21 -22.89
N GLU A 74 -10.18 1.61 -22.91
CA GLU A 74 -11.39 2.16 -22.28
C GLU A 74 -11.19 2.36 -20.77
N ALA A 75 -10.63 1.37 -20.08
CA ALA A 75 -10.31 1.50 -18.66
C ALA A 75 -9.37 2.69 -18.39
N GLU A 76 -8.30 2.83 -19.18
CA GLU A 76 -7.30 3.88 -19.04
C GLU A 76 -7.87 5.27 -19.34
N MET A 77 -8.78 5.41 -20.31
CA MET A 77 -9.46 6.68 -20.60
C MET A 77 -10.34 7.16 -19.43
N LEU A 78 -10.92 6.24 -18.65
CA LEU A 78 -11.74 6.59 -17.50
C LEU A 78 -10.92 7.08 -16.29
N VAL A 79 -9.60 6.97 -16.34
CA VAL A 79 -8.67 7.44 -15.32
C VAL A 79 -7.59 8.31 -16.00
N PRO A 80 -7.91 9.56 -16.37
CA PRO A 80 -7.03 10.40 -17.19
C PRO A 80 -5.71 10.74 -16.49
N GLN A 81 -5.69 10.71 -15.16
CA GLN A 81 -4.48 10.88 -14.33
C GLN A 81 -3.54 9.66 -14.39
N GLY A 82 -3.98 8.57 -15.00
CA GLY A 82 -3.31 7.28 -14.99
C GLY A 82 -3.35 6.60 -13.62
N ILE A 83 -2.73 5.42 -13.56
CA ILE A 83 -2.52 4.67 -12.33
C ILE A 83 -1.03 4.50 -12.06
N ASN A 84 -0.62 4.64 -10.80
CA ASN A 84 0.76 4.47 -10.37
C ASN A 84 0.88 3.23 -9.48
N MET A 85 1.30 2.10 -10.06
CA MET A 85 1.43 0.84 -9.32
C MET A 85 2.77 0.78 -8.58
N LYS A 86 2.76 1.10 -7.29
CA LYS A 86 3.94 0.96 -6.41
C LYS A 86 3.85 -0.32 -5.61
N GLU A 87 4.79 -1.24 -5.81
CA GLU A 87 4.83 -2.48 -5.04
C GLU A 87 5.02 -2.17 -3.54
N ILE A 88 4.14 -2.74 -2.72
CA ILE A 88 4.18 -2.67 -1.27
C ILE A 88 5.01 -3.85 -0.79
N THR A 89 6.31 -3.64 -0.58
CA THR A 89 7.12 -4.58 0.19
C THR A 89 6.75 -4.41 1.66
N THR A 90 6.34 -5.49 2.33
CA THR A 90 5.89 -5.51 3.74
C THR A 90 7.00 -5.23 4.77
N THR A 91 8.07 -4.54 4.38
CA THR A 91 9.21 -4.22 5.24
C THR A 91 9.69 -2.80 5.00
N LYS A 92 8.88 -1.81 5.39
CA LYS A 92 9.50 -0.67 6.08
C LYS A 92 9.71 -1.10 7.53
N LYS A 93 10.81 -1.81 7.80
CA LYS A 93 11.38 -1.78 9.16
C LYS A 93 11.55 -0.29 9.46
N LYS A 94 10.69 0.29 10.30
CA LYS A 94 11.12 1.46 11.07
C LYS A 94 12.35 0.93 11.79
N MET A 95 13.55 1.34 11.37
CA MET A 95 14.72 1.19 12.23
C MET A 95 14.33 1.95 13.49
N LYS A 96 13.96 1.21 14.56
CA LYS A 96 13.82 1.83 15.87
C LYS A 96 15.23 2.32 16.16
N LYS A 97 15.45 3.64 16.17
CA LYS A 97 16.69 4.18 16.70
C LYS A 97 16.85 3.58 18.10
N PRO A 98 17.99 2.96 18.42
CA PRO A 98 18.19 2.42 19.75
C PRO A 98 18.05 3.58 20.75
N SER A 99 17.26 3.39 21.80
CA SER A 99 17.08 4.39 22.86
C SER A 99 18.16 4.19 23.91
N VAL A 100 18.87 5.24 24.28
CA VAL A 100 19.78 5.22 25.44
C VAL A 100 18.95 4.94 26.69
N VAL A 101 19.27 3.87 27.42
CA VAL A 101 18.65 3.55 28.72
C VAL A 101 19.65 3.90 29.81
N VAL A 102 19.28 4.78 30.74
CA VAL A 102 20.11 5.15 31.90
C VAL A 102 19.71 4.26 33.08
N ASN A 103 20.67 3.53 33.66
CA ASN A 103 20.39 2.69 34.84
C ASN A 103 20.51 3.50 36.14
N ALA A 104 19.86 3.03 37.20
CA ALA A 104 19.98 3.65 38.52
C ALA A 104 21.42 3.60 39.03
N GLY A 105 22.04 4.78 39.21
CA GLY A 105 23.43 4.93 39.64
C GLY A 105 24.45 5.10 38.51
N GLU A 106 24.02 5.03 37.26
CA GLU A 106 24.84 5.34 36.08
C GLU A 106 24.67 6.83 35.74
N THR A 107 25.79 7.53 35.53
CA THR A 107 25.76 8.92 35.09
C THR A 107 25.36 9.02 33.61
N ASP A 108 24.80 10.16 33.20
CA ASP A 108 24.41 10.39 31.81
C ASP A 108 25.58 10.21 30.83
N GLU A 109 26.80 10.57 31.25
CA GLU A 109 28.02 10.39 30.45
C GLU A 109 28.37 8.90 30.26
N GLU A 110 28.26 8.09 31.31
CA GLU A 110 28.51 6.65 31.26
C GLU A 110 27.50 5.94 30.36
N ALA A 111 26.22 6.33 30.45
CA ALA A 111 25.17 5.79 29.60
C ALA A 111 25.38 6.13 28.12
N MET A 112 25.81 7.36 27.81
CA MET A 112 26.14 7.80 26.45
C MET A 112 27.40 7.12 25.92
N ALA A 113 28.45 6.95 26.74
CA ALA A 113 29.67 6.25 26.35
C ALA A 113 29.42 4.74 26.11
N ARG A 114 28.59 4.10 26.93
CA ARG A 114 28.18 2.70 26.71
C ARG A 114 27.43 2.57 25.40
N PHE A 115 26.46 3.44 25.15
CA PHE A 115 25.72 3.45 23.91
C PHE A 115 26.63 3.67 22.71
N ALA A 116 27.59 4.60 22.78
CA ALA A 116 28.55 4.85 21.71
C ALA A 116 29.44 3.63 21.40
N ARG A 117 29.79 2.84 22.43
CA ARG A 117 30.57 1.61 22.27
C ARG A 117 29.74 0.45 21.71
N GLU A 118 28.47 0.34 22.10
CA GLU A 118 27.56 -0.71 21.65
C GLU A 118 26.94 -0.42 20.28
N HIS A 119 26.86 0.86 19.91
CA HIS A 119 26.25 1.37 18.69
C HIS A 119 27.20 2.32 17.94
N PRO A 120 28.40 1.88 17.53
CA PRO A 120 29.36 2.72 16.81
C PRO A 120 28.83 3.22 15.45
N GLU A 121 27.78 2.60 14.92
CA GLU A 121 27.09 3.02 13.71
C GLU A 121 26.20 4.27 13.87
N TYR A 122 26.01 4.75 15.11
CA TYR A 122 25.17 5.90 15.45
C TYR A 122 25.93 7.06 16.14
N VAL A 123 27.27 6.99 16.23
CA VAL A 123 28.15 8.00 16.84
C VAL A 123 28.78 8.88 15.79
#